data_AF-B6WRN4-F1
#
_entry.id   AF-B6WRN4-F1
#
_cell.length_a   1.000
_cell.length_b   1.000
_cell.length_c   1.000
_cell.angle_alpha   90.00
_cell.angle_beta   90.00
_cell.angle_gamma   90.00
#
_symmetry.space_group_name_H-M   'P 1'
#
loop_
_entity.id
_entity.type
_entity.pdbx_description
1 polymer ?
#
loop_
_entity_poly.entity_id
_entity_poly.type
_entity_poly.pdbx_seq_one_letter_code
_entity_poly.pdbx_strand_id
1 'polypeptide(L)'
;MICTSYFSSKAPRERKVCIAKWPPRYWTGPRARLFAPEDPRAVNWRAAYRKNLESRFPTPESLERYLGSVLALTPEPILCCYEADASQCHRRILAGYLKEMLGLDVPEWKEASLEQGSLL
;
A
#
# COMPACT_ATOMS: atom_id res chain seq x y z
N MET A 1 9.61 -8.94 0.81
CA MET A 1 8.85 -8.19 1.83
C MET A 1 7.88 -7.21 1.18
N ILE A 2 6.63 -7.20 1.64
CA ILE A 2 5.61 -6.21 1.25
C ILE A 2 5.86 -4.92 2.04
N CYS A 3 5.85 -3.77 1.39
CA CYS A 3 6.04 -2.47 2.05
C CYS A 3 4.93 -1.49 1.65
N THR A 4 4.83 -0.37 2.35
CA THR A 4 4.11 0.82 1.89
C THR A 4 5.07 1.95 1.56
N SER A 5 4.74 2.88 0.67
CA SER A 5 5.55 4.08 0.48
C SER A 5 4.74 5.26 -0.06
N TYR A 6 5.31 6.46 0.04
CA TYR A 6 4.85 7.57 -0.76
C TYR A 6 5.31 7.36 -2.21
N PHE A 7 4.41 7.58 -3.16
CA PHE A 7 4.68 7.19 -4.55
C PHE A 7 5.87 7.89 -5.20
N SER A 8 6.10 9.16 -4.84
CA SER A 8 7.24 9.95 -5.36
C SER A 8 8.55 9.67 -4.61
N SER A 9 8.58 8.67 -3.72
CA SER A 9 9.83 8.23 -3.08
C SER A 9 10.79 7.59 -4.10
N LYS A 10 12.05 7.41 -3.67
CA LYS A 10 13.08 6.68 -4.42
C LYS A 10 12.87 5.16 -4.46
N ALA A 11 11.74 4.66 -3.97
CA ALA A 11 11.42 3.24 -4.02
C ALA A 11 11.52 2.70 -5.46
N PRO A 12 12.02 1.46 -5.66
CA PRO A 12 12.21 0.89 -6.99
C PRO A 12 10.89 0.85 -7.78
N ARG A 13 10.93 1.35 -9.03
CA ARG A 13 9.72 1.59 -9.83
C ARG A 13 8.98 0.28 -10.14
N GLU A 14 9.73 -0.77 -10.44
CA GLU A 14 9.26 -2.11 -10.79
C GLU A 14 8.51 -2.80 -9.65
N ARG A 15 8.76 -2.38 -8.40
CA ARG A 15 8.06 -2.90 -7.21
C ARG A 15 6.85 -2.06 -6.81
N LYS A 16 6.71 -0.84 -7.35
CA LYS A 16 5.61 0.06 -6.96
C LYS A 16 4.27 -0.46 -7.47
N VAL A 17 3.29 -0.49 -6.58
CA VAL A 17 1.89 -0.79 -6.91
C VAL A 17 1.04 0.38 -6.41
N CYS A 18 0.29 1.01 -7.31
CA CYS A 18 -0.60 2.11 -6.92
C CYS A 18 -1.83 1.58 -6.18
N ILE A 19 -2.04 2.07 -4.96
CA ILE A 19 -3.26 1.83 -4.17
C ILE A 19 -4.15 3.07 -4.06
N ALA A 20 -3.83 4.17 -4.74
CA ALA A 20 -4.70 5.34 -4.77
C ALA A 20 -5.84 5.18 -5.79
N LYS A 21 -6.98 5.86 -5.54
CA LYS A 21 -8.12 5.90 -6.47
C LYS A 21 -7.70 6.45 -7.84
N TRP A 22 -6.99 7.57 -7.80
CA TRP A 22 -6.48 8.26 -8.97
C TRP A 22 -4.96 8.22 -8.97
N PRO A 23 -4.32 7.42 -9.84
CA PRO A 23 -2.90 7.52 -10.05
C PRO A 23 -2.56 8.88 -10.71
N PRO A 24 -1.36 9.43 -10.50
CA PRO A 24 -0.77 10.49 -11.26
C PRO A 24 -0.70 10.09 -12.70
N ARG A 25 -0.71 11.14 -13.48
CA ARG A 25 -0.66 11.09 -14.94
C ARG A 25 0.55 10.32 -15.47
N TYR A 26 1.66 10.30 -14.74
CA TYR A 26 2.90 9.61 -15.15
C TYR A 26 2.94 8.11 -14.79
N TRP A 27 1.96 7.60 -14.02
CA TRP A 27 1.97 6.21 -13.59
C TRP A 27 1.19 5.31 -14.56
N THR A 28 1.92 4.40 -15.21
CA THR A 28 1.40 3.39 -16.14
C THR A 28 1.57 1.97 -15.63
N GLY A 29 2.07 1.78 -14.40
CA GLY A 29 2.38 0.48 -13.83
C GLY A 29 1.21 -0.17 -13.07
N PRO A 30 1.49 -1.25 -12.31
CA PRO A 30 0.48 -2.03 -11.59
C PRO A 30 -0.40 -1.19 -10.64
N ARG A 31 -1.65 -1.62 -10.51
CA ARG A 31 -2.67 -0.97 -9.66
C ARG A 31 -3.47 -1.99 -8.87
N ALA A 32 -3.48 -1.87 -7.55
CA ALA A 32 -4.34 -2.67 -6.67
C ALA A 32 -5.63 -1.88 -6.37
N ARG A 33 -6.54 -1.83 -7.34
CA ARG A 33 -7.76 -1.00 -7.30
C ARG A 33 -8.67 -1.28 -6.10
N LEU A 34 -8.75 -2.52 -5.61
CA LEU A 34 -9.62 -2.83 -4.46
C LEU A 34 -9.04 -2.33 -3.13
N PHE A 35 -7.74 -2.02 -3.08
CA PHE A 35 -7.13 -1.30 -1.97
C PHE A 35 -7.28 0.22 -2.07
N ALA A 36 -7.92 0.75 -3.11
CA ALA A 36 -8.13 2.19 -3.21
C ALA A 36 -9.31 2.69 -2.37
N PRO A 37 -9.18 3.83 -1.68
CA PRO A 37 -10.33 4.46 -1.03
C PRO A 37 -11.38 4.84 -2.08
N GLU A 38 -12.65 4.59 -1.78
CA GLU A 38 -13.75 4.93 -2.66
C GLU A 38 -14.05 6.42 -2.66
N ASP A 39 -14.14 7.01 -1.47
CA ASP A 39 -14.27 8.46 -1.29
C ASP A 39 -13.14 9.01 -0.41
N PRO A 40 -12.02 9.45 -1.01
CA PRO A 40 -10.93 10.07 -0.27
C PRO A 40 -11.29 11.46 0.29
N ARG A 41 -12.45 12.05 -0.06
CA ARG A 41 -12.88 13.38 0.40
C ARG A 41 -13.96 13.32 1.47
N ALA A 42 -14.33 12.14 1.94
CA ALA A 42 -15.31 11.99 3.01
C ALA A 42 -14.85 12.72 4.29
N VAL A 43 -15.78 13.35 5.00
CA VAL A 43 -15.52 14.09 6.26
C VAL A 43 -14.82 13.20 7.29
N ASN A 44 -15.23 11.93 7.38
CA ASN A 44 -14.54 10.89 8.16
C ASN A 44 -13.94 9.83 7.23
N TRP A 45 -13.02 10.26 6.36
CA TRP A 45 -12.39 9.39 5.36
C TRP A 45 -11.73 8.14 5.95
N ARG A 46 -11.19 8.21 7.18
CA ARG A 46 -10.53 7.06 7.84
C ARG A 46 -11.53 5.93 8.10
N ALA A 47 -12.64 6.24 8.75
CA ALA A 47 -13.69 5.27 9.04
C ALA A 47 -14.36 4.78 7.75
N ALA A 48 -14.60 5.68 6.80
CA ALA A 48 -15.14 5.31 5.49
C ALA A 48 -14.23 4.34 4.74
N TYR A 49 -12.92 4.61 4.71
CA TYR A 49 -11.96 3.72 4.07
C TYR A 49 -11.85 2.38 4.78
N ARG A 50 -11.87 2.37 6.11
CA ARG A 50 -11.91 1.12 6.88
C ARG A 50 -13.13 0.27 6.53
N LYS A 51 -14.32 0.88 6.50
CA LYS A 51 -15.56 0.21 6.10
C LYS A 51 -15.50 -0.33 4.66
N ASN A 52 -14.85 0.39 3.75
CA ASN A 52 -14.64 -0.09 2.38
C ASN A 52 -13.78 -1.35 2.35
N LEU A 53 -12.73 -1.42 3.18
CA LEU A 53 -11.88 -2.60 3.29
C LEU A 53 -12.68 -3.78 3.86
N GLU A 54 -13.42 -3.57 4.94
CA GLU A 54 -14.27 -4.61 5.56
C GLU A 54 -15.35 -5.12 4.60
N SER A 55 -15.97 -4.22 3.82
CA SER A 55 -16.98 -4.61 2.84
C SER A 55 -16.39 -5.39 1.66
N ARG A 56 -15.15 -5.08 1.24
CA ARG A 56 -14.49 -5.75 0.11
C ARG A 56 -13.82 -7.05 0.53
N PHE A 57 -13.34 -7.12 1.77
CA PHE A 57 -12.55 -8.21 2.30
C PHE A 57 -13.08 -8.67 3.66
N PRO A 58 -14.34 -9.15 3.75
CA PRO A 58 -14.96 -9.48 5.03
C PRO A 58 -14.26 -10.62 5.78
N THR A 59 -13.44 -11.42 5.09
CA THR A 59 -12.70 -12.55 5.69
C THR A 59 -11.21 -12.52 5.32
N PRO A 60 -10.33 -13.09 6.16
CA PRO A 60 -8.90 -13.23 5.86
C PRO A 60 -8.64 -13.85 4.48
N GLU A 61 -9.37 -14.88 4.09
CA GLU A 61 -9.17 -15.62 2.83
C GLU A 61 -9.46 -14.74 1.61
N SER A 62 -10.47 -13.86 1.70
CA SER A 62 -10.78 -12.92 0.63
C SER A 62 -9.68 -11.87 0.43
N LEU A 63 -9.06 -11.43 1.53
CA LEU A 63 -7.93 -10.51 1.54
C LEU A 63 -6.66 -11.19 1.02
N GLU A 64 -6.37 -12.42 1.47
CA GLU A 64 -5.24 -13.22 1.02
C GLU A 64 -5.31 -13.51 -0.47
N ARG A 65 -6.49 -13.89 -1.00
CA ARG A 65 -6.67 -14.13 -2.43
C ARG A 65 -6.34 -12.90 -3.25
N TYR A 66 -6.83 -11.74 -2.83
CA TYR A 66 -6.56 -10.51 -3.56
C TYR A 66 -5.10 -10.08 -3.44
N LEU A 67 -4.53 -10.13 -2.23
CA LEU A 67 -3.11 -9.86 -2.01
C LEU A 67 -2.23 -10.80 -2.84
N GLY A 68 -2.56 -12.09 -2.90
CA GLY A 68 -1.90 -13.08 -3.74
C GLY A 68 -1.92 -12.72 -5.22
N SER A 69 -3.03 -12.18 -5.73
CA SER A 69 -3.10 -11.68 -7.12
C SER A 69 -2.17 -10.48 -7.36
N VAL A 70 -1.97 -9.62 -6.36
CA VAL A 70 -1.01 -8.51 -6.42
C VAL A 70 0.42 -9.05 -6.40
N LEU A 71 0.72 -10.00 -5.52
CA LEU A 71 2.03 -10.64 -5.40
C LEU A 71 2.45 -11.40 -6.66
N ALA A 72 1.50 -12.07 -7.33
CA ALA A 72 1.75 -12.77 -8.58
C ALA A 72 2.16 -11.83 -9.73
N LEU A 73 1.64 -10.60 -9.75
CA LEU A 73 1.99 -9.58 -10.75
C LEU A 73 3.23 -8.78 -10.38
N THR A 74 3.47 -8.59 -9.09
CA THR A 74 4.59 -7.79 -8.59
C THR A 74 5.13 -8.44 -7.33
N PRO A 75 6.18 -9.27 -7.46
CA PRO A 75 6.87 -9.84 -6.31
C PRO A 75 7.37 -8.74 -5.36
N GLU A 76 7.21 -8.95 -4.06
CA GLU A 76 7.63 -8.01 -3.01
C GLU A 76 7.15 -6.54 -3.22
N PRO A 77 5.83 -6.33 -3.38
CA PRO A 77 5.28 -5.06 -3.82
C PRO A 77 5.43 -3.98 -2.76
N ILE A 78 5.59 -2.74 -3.25
CA ILE A 78 5.58 -1.52 -2.46
C ILE A 78 4.26 -0.81 -2.77
N LEU A 79 3.32 -0.90 -1.84
CA LEU A 79 1.97 -0.35 -1.95
C LEU A 79 2.01 1.17 -1.74
N CYS A 80 1.78 1.93 -2.80
CA CYS A 80 2.05 3.37 -2.80
C CYS A 80 0.77 4.23 -2.91
N CYS A 81 0.73 5.28 -2.07
CA CYS A 81 -0.26 6.36 -2.09
C CYS A 81 0.39 7.71 -2.46
N TYR A 82 -0.39 8.73 -2.79
CA TYR A 82 0.08 10.08 -3.21
C TYR A 82 -0.04 11.15 -2.14
N GLU A 83 -0.65 10.81 -1.02
CA GLU A 83 -0.81 11.68 0.12
C GLU A 83 0.53 11.79 0.84
N ALA A 84 1.20 12.93 0.66
CA ALA A 84 2.46 13.24 1.33
C ALA A 84 2.26 13.36 2.86
N ASP A 85 1.11 13.87 3.28
CA ASP A 85 0.74 13.91 4.69
C ASP A 85 0.38 12.51 5.20
N ALA A 86 1.21 12.02 6.12
CA ALA A 86 1.02 10.77 6.81
C ALA A 86 -0.26 10.72 7.67
N SER A 87 -0.78 11.87 8.09
CA SER A 87 -2.06 12.01 8.80
C SER A 87 -3.26 11.77 7.89
N GLN A 88 -3.08 11.81 6.56
CA GLN A 88 -4.12 11.63 5.56
C GLN A 88 -3.91 10.40 4.66
N CYS A 89 -2.84 9.63 4.85
CA CYS A 89 -2.57 8.52 3.94
C CYS A 89 -3.27 7.21 4.35
N HIS A 90 -4.05 6.69 3.40
CA HIS A 90 -4.71 5.39 3.46
C HIS A 90 -3.75 4.19 3.48
N ARG A 91 -2.46 4.34 3.08
CA ARG A 91 -1.44 3.28 3.14
C ARG A 91 -1.23 2.74 4.55
N ARG A 92 -1.31 3.59 5.58
CA ARG A 92 -1.18 3.19 6.98
C ARG A 92 -2.40 2.41 7.49
N ILE A 93 -3.60 2.82 7.07
CA ILE A 93 -4.84 2.09 7.40
C ILE A 93 -4.83 0.72 6.74
N LEU A 94 -4.41 0.64 5.48
CA LEU A 94 -4.26 -0.64 4.78
C LEU A 94 -3.23 -1.54 5.46
N ALA A 95 -2.06 -1.01 5.84
CA ALA A 95 -1.05 -1.77 6.57
C ALA A 95 -1.58 -2.31 7.90
N GLY A 96 -2.30 -1.48 8.67
CA GLY A 96 -2.97 -1.91 9.90
C GLY A 96 -3.99 -3.01 9.65
N TYR A 97 -4.79 -2.89 8.58
CA TYR A 97 -5.78 -3.91 8.24
C TYR A 97 -5.15 -5.24 7.81
N LEU A 98 -4.08 -5.21 7.04
CA LEU A 98 -3.31 -6.41 6.66
C LEU A 98 -2.71 -7.08 7.90
N LYS A 99 -2.24 -6.31 8.88
CA LYS A 99 -1.75 -6.84 10.15
C LYS A 99 -2.87 -7.47 10.98
N GLU A 100 -4.00 -6.80 11.12
CA GLU A 100 -5.14 -7.30 11.89
C GLU A 100 -5.74 -8.58 11.30
N MET A 101 -5.91 -8.63 9.98
CA MET A 101 -6.58 -9.75 9.32
C MET A 101 -5.64 -10.93 9.07
N LEU A 102 -4.37 -10.67 8.72
CA LEU A 102 -3.43 -11.70 8.23
C LEU A 102 -2.17 -11.85 9.10
N GLY A 103 -2.01 -11.04 10.15
CA GLY A 103 -0.76 -10.99 10.92
C GLY A 103 0.43 -10.43 10.14
N LEU A 104 0.21 -9.80 8.98
CA LEU A 104 1.29 -9.32 8.11
C LEU A 104 1.73 -7.90 8.49
N ASP A 105 2.97 -7.75 8.96
CA ASP A 105 3.60 -6.45 9.13
C ASP A 105 4.01 -5.86 7.76
N VAL A 106 3.47 -4.68 7.44
CA VAL A 106 3.74 -3.96 6.19
C VAL A 106 4.38 -2.60 6.51
N PRO A 107 5.70 -2.54 6.74
CA PRO A 107 6.38 -1.32 7.14
C PRO A 107 6.42 -0.29 6.00
N GLU A 108 6.68 0.97 6.37
CA GLU A 108 7.01 2.00 5.39
C GLU A 108 8.41 1.71 4.81
N TRP A 109 8.51 1.67 3.49
CA TRP A 109 9.76 1.45 2.77
C TRP A 109 10.73 2.57 3.14
N LYS A 110 11.92 2.15 3.57
CA LYS A 110 13.06 3.02 3.75
C LYS A 110 14.06 2.64 2.66
N GLU A 111 14.70 3.66 2.08
CA GLU A 111 15.93 3.42 1.33
C GLU A 111 16.83 2.66 2.29
N ALA A 112 17.28 1.47 1.91
CA ALA A 112 18.39 0.86 2.62
C ALA A 112 19.49 1.90 2.50
N SER A 113 19.76 2.62 3.59
CA SER A 113 21.00 3.37 3.69
C SER A 113 22.05 2.36 3.29
N LEU A 114 22.82 2.66 2.25
CA LEU A 114 24.13 2.08 2.12
C LEU A 114 24.83 2.46 3.43
N GLU A 115 24.68 1.62 4.46
CA GLU A 115 25.65 1.49 5.53
C GLU A 115 26.93 1.14 4.78
N GLN A 116 27.64 2.24 4.53
CA GLN A 116 29.05 2.39 4.29
C GLN A 116 29.80 1.06 4.22
N GLY A 117 30.48 0.86 3.10
CA GLY A 117 31.66 0.02 3.07
C GLY A 117 32.57 0.38 4.23
N SER A 118 32.64 -0.53 5.19
CA SER A 118 33.74 -0.77 6.12
C SER A 118 33.35 -2.09 6.76
N LEU A 119 34.04 -3.18 6.47
CA LEU A 119 35.41 -3.36 6.91
C LEU A 119 36.26 -4.03 5.83
N LEU A 120 37.45 -3.44 5.66
CA LEU A 120 38.69 -4.09 5.27
C LEU A 120 38.87 -5.48 5.89
#